data_AF-A0A239WMW6-F1
#
_entry.id   AF-A0A239WMW6-F1
#
_cell.length_a   1.000
_cell.length_b   1.000
_cell.length_c   1.000
_cell.angle_alpha   90.00
_cell.angle_beta   90.00
_cell.angle_gamma   90.00
#
_symmetry.space_group_name_H-M   'P 1'
#
loop_
_entity.id
_entity.type
_entity.pdbx_description
1 polymer ?
#
loop_
_entity_poly.entity_id
_entity_poly.type
_entity_poly.pdbx_seq_one_letter_code
_entity_poly.pdbx_strand_id
1 'polypeptide(L)'
;MPLFDDRIEAWKNGPVVPSLRHTTVMADEDVRLTDQQKANIDAVLAHYADNPGTALGELSHGERPWQEARGDCAPGENCSSPITHDSMRRAYSAQSTAAGVGPRRVAVPSGRQVADMDDVLSGCAAATKRWERALTLLAQ
;
A
#
# COMPACT_ATOMS: atom_id res chain seq x y z
N MET A 1 5.25 6.73 -0.85
CA MET A 1 5.91 6.54 0.44
C MET A 1 4.95 5.85 1.39
N PRO A 2 5.44 5.06 2.37
CA PRO A 2 4.61 4.53 3.44
C PRO A 2 4.09 5.66 4.34
N LEU A 3 3.05 5.36 5.13
CA LEU A 3 2.46 6.31 6.09
C LEU A 3 3.34 6.51 7.34
N PHE A 4 4.10 5.47 7.70
CA PHE A 4 5.01 5.41 8.83
C PHE A 4 6.23 4.55 8.44
N ASP A 5 7.34 4.70 9.17
CA ASP A 5 8.61 4.06 8.84
C ASP A 5 8.89 2.78 9.64
N ASP A 6 8.03 2.44 10.61
CA ASP A 6 8.18 1.22 11.40
C ASP A 6 8.20 -0.04 10.53
N ARG A 7 9.11 -0.96 10.90
CA ARG A 7 9.19 -2.28 10.28
C ARG A 7 8.00 -3.13 10.67
N ILE A 8 7.45 -3.83 9.70
CA ILE A 8 6.45 -4.89 9.87
C ILE A 8 7.14 -6.25 9.72
N GLU A 9 6.85 -7.20 10.60
CA GLU A 9 7.45 -8.55 10.62
C GLU A 9 6.39 -9.66 10.49
N ALA A 10 6.74 -10.78 9.85
CA ALA A 10 5.80 -11.86 9.51
C ALA A 10 5.61 -12.92 10.63
N TRP A 11 5.07 -12.50 11.76
CA TRP A 11 4.94 -13.34 12.95
C TRP A 11 3.89 -14.46 12.76
N LYS A 12 3.90 -15.43 13.69
CA LYS A 12 3.08 -16.64 13.63
C LYS A 12 1.56 -16.42 13.54
N ASN A 13 1.07 -15.29 14.04
CA ASN A 13 -0.36 -14.94 14.09
C ASN A 13 -0.69 -13.78 13.14
N GLY A 14 0.20 -13.48 12.19
CA GLY A 14 0.06 -12.38 11.26
C GLY A 14 1.14 -11.30 11.42
N PRO A 15 1.06 -10.24 10.60
CA PRO A 15 2.00 -9.12 10.62
C PRO A 15 2.02 -8.39 11.96
N VAL A 16 3.21 -8.04 12.45
CA VAL A 16 3.39 -7.29 13.71
C VAL A 16 4.36 -6.14 13.50
N VAL A 17 4.06 -4.98 14.09
CA VAL A 17 5.01 -3.87 14.27
C VAL A 17 5.69 -4.05 15.64
N PRO A 18 6.96 -4.49 15.71
CA PRO A 18 7.57 -4.92 16.97
C PRO A 18 7.69 -3.80 18.01
N SER A 19 7.91 -2.55 17.55
CA SER A 19 8.01 -1.36 18.40
C SER A 19 6.75 -1.10 19.23
N LEU A 20 5.60 -1.59 18.78
CA LEU A 20 4.30 -1.40 19.44
C LEU A 20 3.87 -2.59 20.31
N ARG A 21 4.52 -3.76 20.21
CA ARG A 21 4.05 -5.00 20.85
C ARG A 21 4.02 -4.94 22.38
N HIS A 22 4.94 -4.20 22.97
CA HIS A 22 5.12 -4.09 24.43
C HIS A 22 4.82 -2.68 24.93
N THR A 23 4.19 -1.86 24.10
CA THR A 23 3.93 -0.46 24.37
C THR A 23 2.42 -0.26 24.53
N THR A 24 2.02 0.42 25.60
CA THR A 24 0.66 0.98 25.67
C THR A 24 0.62 2.17 24.72
N VAL A 25 0.00 1.98 23.56
CA VAL A 25 -0.21 3.08 22.61
C VAL A 25 -1.33 3.95 23.13
N MET A 26 -1.01 5.21 23.41
CA MET A 26 -2.01 6.26 23.63
C MET A 26 -2.22 7.01 22.32
N ALA A 27 -3.48 7.36 22.03
CA ALA A 27 -3.77 8.22 20.90
C ALA A 27 -3.08 9.57 21.11
N ASP A 28 -2.25 9.96 20.15
CA ASP A 28 -1.67 11.29 20.10
C ASP A 28 -2.65 12.20 19.35
N GLU A 29 -3.37 13.04 20.11
CA GLU A 29 -4.37 13.97 19.58
C GLU A 29 -3.76 15.09 18.72
N ASP A 30 -2.44 15.31 18.83
CA ASP A 30 -1.72 16.34 18.10
C ASP A 30 -1.24 15.87 16.72
N VAL A 31 -1.43 14.60 16.37
CA VAL A 31 -1.04 14.05 15.06
C VAL A 31 -1.79 14.77 13.94
N ARG A 32 -1.01 15.50 13.12
CA ARG A 32 -1.50 16.18 11.92
C ARG A 32 -1.44 15.23 10.72
N LEU A 33 -2.60 14.68 10.35
CA LEU A 33 -2.76 13.94 9.10
C LEU A 33 -3.25 14.86 7.98
N THR A 34 -2.67 14.71 6.79
CA THR A 34 -3.21 15.28 5.55
C THR A 34 -4.55 14.64 5.20
N ASP A 35 -5.40 15.33 4.44
CA ASP A 35 -6.71 14.80 4.05
C ASP A 35 -6.61 13.49 3.25
N GLN A 36 -5.57 13.35 2.43
CA GLN A 36 -5.32 12.11 1.70
C GLN A 36 -4.94 10.95 2.63
N GLN A 37 -4.19 11.21 3.71
CA GLN A 37 -3.86 10.17 4.70
C GLN A 37 -5.10 9.73 5.47
N LYS A 38 -5.96 10.67 5.87
CA LYS A 38 -7.25 10.37 6.52
C LYS A 38 -8.13 9.51 5.62
N ALA A 39 -8.31 9.93 4.37
CA ALA A 39 -9.11 9.17 3.41
C ALA A 39 -8.57 7.76 3.14
N ASN A 40 -7.24 7.57 3.18
CA ASN A 40 -6.65 6.24 3.09
C ASN A 40 -6.97 5.38 4.32
N ILE A 41 -6.89 5.94 5.53
CA ILE A 41 -7.23 5.24 6.77
C ILE A 41 -8.71 4.87 6.78
N ASP A 42 -9.60 5.81 6.44
CA ASP A 42 -11.05 5.57 6.38
C ASP A 42 -11.41 4.46 5.39
N ALA A 43 -10.76 4.42 4.22
CA ALA A 43 -10.98 3.36 3.23
C ALA A 43 -10.55 1.97 3.75
N VAL A 44 -9.45 1.89 4.49
CA VAL A 44 -8.97 0.64 5.11
C VAL A 44 -9.94 0.20 6.20
N LEU A 45 -10.36 1.11 7.09
CA LEU A 45 -11.31 0.82 8.16
C LEU A 45 -12.66 0.37 7.58
N ALA A 46 -13.21 1.09 6.59
CA ALA A 46 -14.47 0.73 5.95
C ALA A 46 -14.45 -0.66 5.29
N HIS A 47 -13.27 -1.17 4.92
CA HIS A 47 -13.13 -2.48 4.30
C HIS A 47 -12.88 -3.61 5.31
N TYR A 48 -12.09 -3.35 6.35
CA TYR A 48 -11.59 -4.40 7.24
C TYR A 48 -12.14 -4.37 8.67
N ALA A 49 -12.73 -3.27 9.13
CA ALA A 49 -13.06 -3.08 10.55
C ALA A 49 -14.10 -4.08 11.10
N ASP A 50 -15.01 -4.57 10.25
CA ASP A 50 -16.06 -5.52 10.66
C ASP A 50 -15.56 -6.98 10.68
N ASN A 51 -14.33 -7.25 10.21
CA ASN A 51 -13.78 -8.60 10.22
C ASN A 51 -13.25 -8.99 11.60
N PRO A 52 -13.53 -10.21 12.08
CA PRO A 52 -12.92 -10.70 13.31
C PRO A 52 -11.41 -10.85 13.13
N GLY A 53 -10.65 -10.68 14.23
CA GLY A 53 -9.19 -10.76 14.20
C GLY A 53 -8.65 -12.08 13.65
N THR A 54 -9.37 -13.19 13.85
CA THR A 54 -9.03 -14.49 13.25
C THR A 54 -9.11 -14.47 11.73
N ALA A 55 -10.16 -13.87 11.15
CA ALA A 55 -10.31 -13.74 9.71
C ALA A 55 -9.24 -12.82 9.10
N LEU A 56 -8.88 -11.73 9.78
CA LEU A 56 -7.78 -10.85 9.35
C LEU A 56 -6.42 -11.57 9.38
N GLY A 57 -6.20 -12.43 10.38
CA GLY A 57 -5.02 -13.28 10.46
C GLY A 57 -4.95 -14.30 9.32
N GLU A 58 -6.05 -15.01 9.05
CA GLU A 58 -6.16 -15.95 7.93
C GLU A 58 -5.94 -15.28 6.58
N LEU A 59 -6.55 -14.10 6.38
CA LEU A 59 -6.35 -13.28 5.19
C LEU A 59 -4.86 -12.96 5.00
N SER A 60 -4.20 -12.47 6.06
CA SER A 60 -2.77 -12.14 6.00
C SER A 60 -1.90 -13.36 5.71
N HIS A 61 -2.23 -14.54 6.24
CA HIS A 61 -1.49 -15.79 5.97
C HIS A 61 -1.62 -16.24 4.50
N GLY A 62 -2.72 -15.89 3.85
CA GLY A 62 -2.94 -16.12 2.41
C GLY A 62 -2.20 -15.12 1.51
N GLU A 63 -1.69 -14.02 2.06
CA GLU A 63 -1.05 -12.97 1.27
C GLU A 63 0.43 -13.27 1.01
N ARG A 64 0.81 -13.15 -0.27
CA ARG A 64 2.20 -13.26 -0.75
C ARG A 64 3.23 -12.51 0.10
N PRO A 65 3.05 -11.24 0.50
CA PRO A 65 4.04 -10.52 1.32
C PRO A 65 4.36 -11.21 2.64
N TRP A 66 3.38 -11.83 3.30
CA TRP A 66 3.59 -12.57 4.54
C TRP A 66 4.29 -13.91 4.26
N GLN A 67 3.86 -14.63 3.23
CA GLN A 67 4.46 -15.92 2.83
C GLN A 67 5.92 -15.77 2.41
N GLU A 68 6.22 -14.76 1.57
CA GLU A 68 7.57 -14.45 1.10
C GLU A 68 8.50 -14.07 2.26
N ALA A 69 8.01 -13.28 3.22
CA ALA A 69 8.79 -12.92 4.40
C ALA A 69 9.07 -14.13 5.31
N ARG A 70 8.13 -15.08 5.42
CA ARG A 70 8.33 -16.29 6.24
C ARG A 70 9.27 -17.31 5.61
N GLY A 71 9.33 -17.38 4.27
CA GLY A 71 10.18 -18.34 3.58
C GLY A 71 9.97 -19.77 4.11
N ASP A 72 11.03 -20.35 4.68
CA ASP A 72 11.03 -21.73 5.17
C ASP A 72 10.56 -21.90 6.63
N CYS A 73 10.14 -20.82 7.32
CA CYS A 73 9.66 -20.91 8.70
C CYS A 73 8.43 -21.81 8.81
N ALA A 74 8.46 -22.78 9.72
CA ALA A 74 7.39 -23.76 9.86
C ALA A 74 6.07 -23.11 10.32
N PRO A 75 4.91 -23.72 10.03
CA PRO A 75 3.63 -23.29 10.60
C PRO A 75 3.70 -23.23 12.14
N GLY A 76 3.31 -22.10 12.72
CA GLY A 76 3.35 -21.88 14.18
C GLY A 76 4.71 -21.46 14.75
N GLU A 77 5.79 -21.49 13.96
CA GLU A 77 7.11 -21.02 14.38
C GLU A 77 7.16 -19.48 14.42
N ASN A 78 7.90 -18.95 15.39
CA ASN A 78 8.21 -17.53 15.45
C ASN A 78 9.06 -17.13 14.23
N CYS A 79 8.63 -16.07 13.54
CA CYS A 79 9.37 -15.47 12.43
C CYS A 79 9.39 -13.97 12.64
N SER A 80 10.57 -13.37 12.61
CA SER A 80 10.81 -11.93 12.74
C SER A 80 11.33 -11.30 11.44
N SER A 81 11.22 -12.04 10.32
CA SER A 81 11.62 -11.54 9.02
C SER A 81 10.77 -10.33 8.60
N PRO A 82 11.39 -9.27 8.05
CA PRO A 82 10.67 -8.09 7.57
C PRO A 82 9.74 -8.42 6.41
N ILE A 83 8.51 -7.93 6.49
CA ILE A 83 7.63 -7.79 5.32
C ILE A 83 8.04 -6.53 4.57
N THR A 84 8.57 -6.69 3.36
CA THR A 84 9.14 -5.56 2.60
C THR A 84 8.06 -4.66 1.99
N HIS A 85 8.36 -3.37 1.85
CA HIS A 85 7.49 -2.43 1.12
C HIS A 85 7.30 -2.81 -0.36
N ASP A 86 8.30 -3.45 -0.96
CA ASP A 86 8.22 -3.88 -2.36
C ASP A 86 7.23 -5.05 -2.53
N SER A 87 7.32 -6.09 -1.68
CA SER A 87 6.39 -7.22 -1.72
C SER A 87 4.95 -6.78 -1.45
N MET A 88 4.72 -5.92 -0.45
CA MET A 88 3.39 -5.33 -0.20
C MET A 88 2.88 -4.54 -1.40
N ARG A 89 3.71 -3.66 -1.99
CA ARG A 89 3.32 -2.86 -3.15
C ARG A 89 2.90 -3.74 -4.31
N ARG A 90 3.69 -4.77 -4.64
CA ARG A 90 3.38 -5.70 -5.74
C ARG A 90 2.06 -6.42 -5.50
N ALA A 91 1.86 -6.95 -4.30
CA ALA A 91 0.66 -7.71 -3.95
C ALA A 91 -0.61 -6.85 -3.99
N TYR A 92 -0.64 -5.73 -3.27
CA TYR A 92 -1.85 -4.89 -3.19
C TYR A 92 -2.12 -4.13 -4.48
N SER A 93 -1.10 -3.78 -5.26
CA SER A 93 -1.31 -3.20 -6.60
C SER A 93 -1.99 -4.22 -7.51
N ALA A 94 -1.53 -5.47 -7.52
CA ALA A 94 -2.15 -6.53 -8.31
C ALA A 94 -3.60 -6.83 -7.87
N GLN A 95 -3.87 -6.89 -6.55
CA GLN A 95 -5.23 -7.08 -6.02
C GLN A 95 -6.18 -5.94 -6.47
N SER A 96 -5.71 -4.70 -6.37
CA SER A 96 -6.51 -3.52 -6.71
C SER A 96 -6.78 -3.42 -8.22
N THR A 97 -5.78 -3.67 -9.08
CA THR A 97 -5.93 -3.47 -10.52
C THR A 97 -6.53 -4.66 -11.26
N ALA A 98 -6.15 -5.89 -10.89
CA ALA A 98 -6.53 -7.09 -11.63
C ALA A 98 -7.82 -7.74 -11.09
N ALA A 99 -8.02 -7.71 -9.78
CA ALA A 99 -9.16 -8.36 -9.12
C ALA A 99 -10.24 -7.38 -8.64
N GLY A 100 -9.93 -6.08 -8.57
CA GLY A 100 -10.82 -5.09 -7.96
C GLY A 100 -11.09 -5.37 -6.47
N VAL A 101 -10.18 -6.10 -5.81
CA VAL A 101 -10.30 -6.52 -4.41
C VAL A 101 -9.50 -5.59 -3.51
N GLY A 102 -10.05 -5.29 -2.32
CA GLY A 102 -9.40 -4.51 -1.27
C GLY A 102 -10.05 -3.13 -1.03
N PRO A 103 -9.42 -2.30 -0.18
CA PRO A 103 -9.89 -0.96 0.13
C PRO A 103 -10.03 -0.09 -1.12
N ARG A 104 -11.17 0.58 -1.27
CA ARG A 104 -11.41 1.45 -2.42
C ARG A 104 -10.70 2.78 -2.19
N ARG A 105 -9.68 3.09 -3.01
CA ARG A 105 -8.97 4.36 -2.93
C ARG A 105 -9.92 5.53 -3.19
N VAL A 106 -9.95 6.48 -2.25
CA VAL A 106 -10.66 7.75 -2.40
C VAL A 106 -9.66 8.83 -2.82
N ALA A 107 -9.88 9.42 -4.00
CA ALA A 107 -9.12 10.59 -4.42
C ALA A 107 -9.67 11.81 -3.67
N VAL A 108 -8.86 12.40 -2.80
CA VAL A 108 -9.23 13.67 -2.19
C VAL A 108 -8.77 14.77 -3.13
N PRO A 109 -9.64 15.73 -3.50
CA PRO A 109 -9.21 16.90 -4.26
C PRO A 109 -8.13 17.62 -3.45
N SER A 110 -6.88 17.52 -3.87
CA SER A 110 -5.88 18.46 -3.37
C SER A 110 -6.31 19.83 -3.86
N GLY A 111 -6.24 20.88 -3.03
CA GLY A 111 -6.48 22.27 -3.47
C GLY A 111 -5.54 22.75 -4.59
N ARG A 112 -4.69 21.87 -5.14
CA ARG A 112 -4.01 22.04 -6.42
C ARG A 112 -5.06 22.13 -7.52
N GLN A 113 -5.11 23.29 -8.16
CA GLN A 113 -5.94 23.53 -9.33
C GLN A 113 -5.72 22.40 -10.35
N VAL A 114 -6.82 21.77 -10.77
CA VAL A 114 -6.79 20.81 -11.87
C VAL A 114 -6.20 21.54 -13.06
N ALA A 115 -5.11 21.00 -13.63
CA ALA A 115 -4.52 21.59 -14.82
C ALA A 115 -5.57 21.66 -15.91
N ASP A 116 -5.61 22.77 -16.64
CA ASP A 116 -6.54 22.93 -17.74
C ASP A 116 -6.38 21.78 -18.74
N MET A 117 -7.49 21.23 -19.22
CA MET A 117 -7.43 20.03 -20.05
C MET A 117 -6.70 20.28 -21.37
N ASP A 118 -6.78 21.49 -21.92
CA ASP A 118 -6.05 21.86 -23.12
C ASP A 118 -4.53 21.91 -22.85
N ASP A 119 -4.11 22.41 -21.69
CA ASP A 119 -2.71 22.38 -21.27
C ASP A 119 -2.19 20.93 -21.11
N VAL A 120 -3.01 20.04 -20.54
CA VAL A 120 -2.67 18.62 -20.39
C VAL A 120 -2.53 17.94 -21.75
N LEU A 121 -3.49 18.16 -22.66
CA LEU A 121 -3.46 17.58 -24.01
C LEU A 121 -2.28 18.12 -24.83
N SER A 122 -2.00 19.42 -24.73
CA SER A 122 -0.86 20.07 -25.36
C SER A 122 0.47 19.50 -24.84
N GLY A 123 0.59 19.31 -23.53
CA GLY A 123 1.74 18.65 -22.90
C GLY A 123 1.96 17.21 -23.37
N CYS A 124 0.88 16.42 -23.48
CA CYS A 124 0.94 15.06 -24.02
C CYS A 124 1.41 15.04 -25.48
N ALA A 125 0.86 15.91 -26.34
CA ALA A 125 1.28 16.00 -27.75
C ALA A 125 2.77 16.38 -27.88
N ALA A 126 3.23 17.34 -27.08
CA ALA A 126 4.63 17.74 -27.04
C ALA A 126 5.55 16.61 -26.54
N ALA A 127 5.13 15.86 -25.52
CA ALA A 127 5.86 14.71 -25.00
C ALA A 127 5.96 13.58 -26.02
N THR A 128 4.87 13.25 -26.72
CA THR A 128 4.85 12.25 -27.80
C THR A 128 5.83 12.62 -28.91
N LYS A 129 5.78 13.87 -29.39
CA LYS A 129 6.69 14.36 -30.43
C LYS A 129 8.17 14.35 -29.98
N ARG A 130 8.41 14.61 -28.70
CA ARG A 130 9.76 14.57 -28.11
C ARG A 130 10.35 13.16 -28.08
N TRP A 131 9.53 12.15 -27.79
CA TRP A 131 9.97 10.76 -27.65
C TRP A 131 9.87 9.92 -28.93
N GLU A 132 9.19 10.42 -29.96
CA GLU A 132 9.00 9.74 -31.24
C GLU A 132 10.31 9.20 -31.82
N ARG A 133 11.34 10.05 -31.92
CA ARG A 133 12.67 9.64 -32.43
C ARG A 133 13.34 8.56 -31.58
N ALA A 134 13.20 8.63 -30.25
CA ALA A 134 13.82 7.66 -29.35
C ALA A 134 13.13 6.29 -29.45
N LEU A 135 11.80 6.28 -29.58
CA LEU A 135 11.04 5.04 -29.76
C LEU A 135 11.30 4.40 -31.12
N THR A 136 11.47 5.19 -32.19
CA THR A 136 11.85 4.67 -33.52
C THR A 136 13.22 3.98 -33.50
N LEU A 137 14.19 4.52 -32.74
CA LEU A 137 15.53 3.93 -32.63
C LEU A 137 15.54 2.61 -31.83
N LEU A 138 14.61 2.44 -30.89
CA LEU A 138 14.48 1.19 -30.10
C LEU A 138 13.72 0.09 -30.83
N ALA A 139 13.08 0.40 -31.96
CA ALA A 139 12.29 -0.55 -32.76
C ALA A 139 13.08 -1.20 -33.92
N GLN A 140 14.39 -0.93 -34.03
CA GLN A 140 15.33 -1.56 -34.97
C GLN A 140 16.20 -2.59 -34.26
#